data_AF-A0A0F9EUK8-F1
#
_entry.id   AF-A0A0F9EUK8-F1
#
_cell.length_a   1.000
_cell.length_b   1.000
_cell.length_c   1.000
_cell.angle_alpha   90.00
_cell.angle_beta   90.00
_cell.angle_gamma   90.00
#
_symmetry.space_group_name_H-M   'P 1'
#
loop_
_entity.id
_entity.type
_entity.pdbx_description
1 polymer ?
#
loop_
_entity_poly.entity_id
_entity_poly.type
_entity_poly.pdbx_seq_one_letter_code
_entity_poly.pdbx_strand_id
1 'polypeptide(L)' 'MMPMNPLQRAIDEKGWRSLSAALEVSHQAIRKWVEAERLPRSEFSGETNYAEIIERETDGAVSANDLLEWSRSGWNTQAA' A
#
# COMPACT_ATOMS: atom_id res chain seq x y z
N MET A 1 2.95 1.79 18.83
CA MET A 1 2.35 2.60 17.74
C MET A 1 3.33 2.59 16.59
N MET A 2 2.96 2.02 15.44
CA MET A 2 3.81 1.99 14.24
C MET A 2 3.49 3.23 13.40
N PRO A 3 4.46 3.84 12.69
CA PRO A 3 4.20 4.99 11.84
C PRO A 3 3.09 4.65 10.81
N MET A 4 2.15 5.57 10.63
CA MET A 4 0.94 5.35 9.83
C MET A 4 1.24 5.36 8.33
N ASN A 5 1.84 4.28 7.84
CA ASN A 5 2.02 4.05 6.40
C ASN A 5 0.64 3.96 5.71
N PRO A 6 0.45 4.55 4.51
CA PRO A 6 -0.82 4.51 3.79
C PRO A 6 -1.28 3.07 3.52
N LEU A 7 -0.35 2.16 3.24
CA LEU A 7 -0.66 0.74 3.08
C LEU A 7 -1.17 0.12 4.40
N GLN A 8 -0.63 0.53 5.54
CA GLN A 8 -1.09 0.06 6.85
C GLN A 8 -2.46 0.62 7.21
N ARG A 9 -2.77 1.87 6.82
CA ARG A 9 -4.11 2.46 6.95
C ARG A 9 -5.14 1.69 6.13
N ALA A 10 -4.82 1.35 4.88
CA ALA A 10 -5.68 0.53 4.05
C ALA A 10 -6.01 -0.83 4.68
N ILE A 11 -4.99 -1.46 5.29
CA ILE A 11 -5.15 -2.73 6.01
C ILE A 11 -6.01 -2.58 7.26
N ASP A 12 -5.92 -1.47 7.98
CA ASP A 12 -6.73 -1.20 9.17
C ASP A 12 -8.21 -0.99 8.80
N GLU A 13 -8.47 -0.22 7.75
CA GLU A 13 -9.82 0.10 7.25
C GLU A 13 -10.53 -1.13 6.67
N LYS A 14 -9.86 -1.91 5.80
CA LYS A 14 -10.48 -3.04 5.08
C LYS A 14 -10.19 -4.41 5.66
N GLY A 15 -9.10 -4.54 6.40
CA GLY A 15 -8.58 -5.81 6.88
C GLY A 15 -7.69 -6.55 5.86
N TRP A 16 -6.75 -7.32 6.39
CA TRP A 16 -5.78 -8.13 5.63
C TRP A 16 -6.42 -9.06 4.59
N ARG A 17 -7.52 -9.74 4.96
CA ARG A 17 -8.16 -10.74 4.10
C ARG A 17 -8.74 -10.11 2.84
N SER A 18 -9.46 -9.00 3.00
CA SER A 18 -10.07 -8.25 1.90
C SER A 18 -9.00 -7.74 0.94
N LEU A 19 -7.95 -7.08 1.47
CA LEU A 19 -6.85 -6.59 0.64
C LEU A 19 -6.15 -7.73 -0.10
N SER A 20 -5.82 -8.84 0.57
CA SER A 20 -5.12 -9.96 -0.06
C SER A 20 -5.91 -10.62 -1.18
N ALA A 21 -7.24 -10.70 -1.02
CA ALA A 21 -8.12 -11.23 -2.04
C ALA A 21 -8.23 -10.28 -3.24
N ALA A 22 -8.38 -8.98 -3.00
CA ALA A 22 -8.49 -7.98 -4.06
C ALA A 22 -7.18 -7.81 -4.85
N LEU A 23 -6.04 -7.90 -4.17
CA LEU A 23 -4.72 -7.80 -4.77
C LEU A 23 -4.24 -9.13 -5.38
N GLU A 24 -4.97 -10.24 -5.15
CA GLU A 24 -4.57 -11.59 -5.53
C GLU A 24 -3.16 -11.99 -5.06
N VAL A 25 -2.72 -11.43 -3.93
CA VAL A 25 -1.41 -11.71 -3.34
C VAL A 25 -1.53 -12.33 -1.96
N SER A 26 -0.50 -13.08 -1.57
CA SER A 26 -0.40 -13.62 -0.21
C SER A 26 -0.26 -12.51 0.83
N HIS A 27 -0.80 -12.70 2.04
CA HIS A 27 -0.56 -11.79 3.18
C HIS A 27 0.94 -11.49 3.40
N GLN A 28 1.80 -12.48 3.14
CA GLN A 28 3.25 -12.32 3.25
C GLN A 28 3.82 -11.31 2.23
N ALA A 29 3.23 -11.21 1.03
CA ALA A 29 3.64 -10.23 0.03
C ALA A 29 3.31 -8.81 0.50
N ILE A 30 2.07 -8.59 0.95
CA ILE A 30 1.65 -7.31 1.54
C ILE A 30 2.53 -6.95 2.74
N ARG A 31 2.79 -7.92 3.63
CA ARG A 31 3.70 -7.72 4.76
C ARG A 31 5.10 -7.32 4.31
N LYS A 32 5.66 -7.97 3.28
CA LYS A 32 6.95 -7.57 2.71
C LYS A 32 6.93 -6.15 2.14
N TRP A 33 5.82 -5.70 1.56
CA TRP A 33 5.69 -4.32 1.07
C TRP A 33 5.67 -3.31 2.21
N VAL A 34 4.97 -3.64 3.31
CA VAL A 34 4.98 -2.84 4.55
C VAL A 34 6.37 -2.81 5.17
N GLU A 35 7.03 -3.97 5.32
CA GLU A 35 8.38 -4.08 5.89
C GLU A 35 9.46 -3.42 5.01
N ALA A 36 9.29 -3.44 3.69
CA ALA A 36 10.18 -2.77 2.74
C ALA A 36 9.80 -1.30 2.49
N GLU A 37 8.70 -0.84 3.10
CA GLU A 37 8.12 0.49 2.96
C GLU A 37 7.96 0.96 1.50
N ARG A 38 7.65 0.01 0.61
CA ARG A 38 7.54 0.25 -0.82
C ARG A 38 6.69 -0.79 -1.52
N LEU A 39 6.05 -0.35 -2.60
CA LEU A 39 5.34 -1.21 -3.54
C LEU A 39 6.32 -1.98 -4.45
N PRO A 40 5.89 -3.11 -5.01
CA PRO A 40 6.71 -3.87 -5.96
C PRO A 40 6.99 -3.04 -7.22
N ARG A 41 8.18 -3.23 -7.81
CA ARG A 41 8.61 -2.50 -9.01
C ARG A 41 7.71 -2.69 -10.23
N SER A 42 6.86 -3.72 -10.26
CA SER A 42 5.85 -3.90 -11.32
C SER A 42 4.81 -2.77 -11.35
N GLU A 43 4.52 -2.12 -10.22
CA GLU A 43 3.66 -0.92 -10.21
C GLU A 43 4.27 0.21 -11.05
N PHE A 44 5.56 0.44 -10.88
CA PHE A 44 6.27 1.48 -11.63
C PHE A 44 6.44 1.15 -13.11
N SER A 45 6.31 -0.13 -13.47
CA SER A 45 6.34 -0.63 -14.84
C SER A 45 4.95 -0.58 -15.51
N GLY A 46 3.88 -0.37 -14.74
CA GLY A 46 2.49 -0.43 -15.22
C GLY A 46 2.02 -1.85 -15.55
N GLU A 47 2.73 -2.87 -15.08
CA GLU A 47 2.36 -4.29 -15.24
C GLU A 47 1.30 -4.70 -14.20
N THR A 48 1.24 -3.97 -13.08
CA THR A 48 0.26 -4.15 -12.01
C THR A 48 -0.24 -2.78 -11.56
N ASN A 49 -1.46 -2.74 -11.02
CA ASN A 49 -2.12 -1.54 -10.49
C ASN A 49 -2.63 -1.77 -9.04
N TYR A 50 -1.77 -2.28 -8.16
CA TYR A 50 -2.06 -2.51 -6.75
C TYR A 50 -2.50 -1.23 -6.02
N ALA A 51 -1.91 -0.08 -6.32
CA ALA A 51 -2.27 1.18 -5.71
C ALA A 51 -3.73 1.58 -6.03
N GLU A 52 -4.17 1.42 -7.28
CA GLU A 52 -5.55 1.68 -7.69
C GLU A 52 -6.53 0.68 -7.08
N ILE A 53 -6.14 -0.60 -6.98
CA ILE A 53 -6.95 -1.63 -6.33
C ILE A 53 -7.16 -1.26 -4.86
N ILE A 54 -6.10 -0.86 -4.15
CA ILE A 54 -6.19 -0.47 -2.74
C ILE A 54 -7.09 0.75 -2.57
N GLU A 55 -6.96 1.76 -3.43
CA GLU A 55 -7.84 2.94 -3.40
C GLU A 55 -9.30 2.55 -3.56
N ARG A 56 -9.62 1.71 -4.55
CA ARG A 56 -10.99 1.24 -4.79
C ARG A 56 -11.53 0.43 -3.63
N GLU A 57 -10.71 -0.46 -3.07
CA GLU A 57 -11.12 -1.29 -1.94
C GLU A 57 -11.30 -0.48 -0.66
N THR A 58 -10.52 0.56 -0.45
CA THR A 58 -10.63 1.44 0.72
C THR A 58 -11.67 2.55 0.55
N ASP A 59 -12.48 2.52 -0.51
CA ASP A 59 -13.48 3.55 -0.83
C ASP A 59 -12.88 4.97 -0.87
N GLY A 60 -11.62 5.09 -1.31
CA GLY A 60 -10.90 6.36 -1.37
C GLY A 60 -10.30 6.82 -0.03
N ALA A 61 -10.27 5.99 1.02
CA ALA A 61 -9.58 6.35 2.27
C ALA A 61 -8.05 6.49 2.11
N VAL A 62 -7.49 5.80 1.11
CA VAL A 62 -6.09 5.89 0.69
C VAL A 62 -6.02 6.03 -0.83
N SER A 63 -5.46 7.11 -1.34
CA SER A 63 -5.32 7.30 -2.78
C SER A 63 -4.14 6.54 -3.39
N ALA A 64 -4.29 6.13 -4.64
CA ALA A 64 -3.22 5.44 -5.37
C ALA A 64 -1.95 6.29 -5.45
N ASN A 65 -2.11 7.60 -5.63
CA ASN A 65 -1.00 8.57 -5.64
C ASN A 65 -0.27 8.61 -4.29
N ASP A 66 -0.98 8.63 -3.15
CA ASP A 66 -0.36 8.57 -1.81
C ASP A 66 0.51 7.32 -1.62
N LEU A 67 0.04 6.16 -2.10
CA LEU A 67 0.80 4.91 -2.04
C LEU A 67 2.05 4.95 -2.93
N LEU A 68 1.94 5.53 -4.12
CA LEU A 68 3.06 5.71 -5.04
C LEU A 68 4.09 6.70 -4.50
N GLU A 69 3.63 7.82 -3.94
CA GLU A 69 4.50 8.82 -3.30
C GLU A 69 5.18 8.26 -2.06
N TRP A 70 4.46 7.52 -1.22
CA TRP A 70 5.05 6.78 -0.10
C TRP A 70 6.14 5.81 -0.57
N SER A 71 5.84 5.01 -1.60
CA SER A 71 6.78 4.05 -2.16
C SER A 71 7.99 4.70 -2.86
N ARG A 72 7.83 5.92 -3.40
CA ARG A 72 8.89 6.66 -4.10
C ARG A 72 9.76 7.44 -3.14
N SER A 73 9.14 8.07 -2.14
CA SER A 73 9.81 8.91 -1.16
C SER A 73 10.50 8.10 -0.06
N GLY A 74 10.25 6.79 0.00
CA GLY A 74 10.80 5.89 1.02
C GLY A 74 10.59 6.49 2.41
N TRP A 75 9.32 6.66 2.80
CA TRP A 75 8.85 7.32 4.04
C TRP A 75 9.97 7.90 4.92
N ASN A 76 10.50 9.07 4.53
CA ASN A 76 11.41 9.79 5.40
C ASN A 76 10.54 10.54 6.42
N THR A 77 10.53 10.06 7.67
CA THR A 77 10.01 10.84 8.79
C THR A 77 10.89 12.07 8.98
N GLN A 78 10.60 13.14 8.24
CA GLN A 78 11.13 14.48 8.52
C GLN A 78 10.30 15.55 7.80
N ALA A 79 9.24 16.01 8.45
CA ALA A 79 8.68 17.35 8.25
C ALA A 79 7.78 17.73 9.44
N ALA A 80 8.40 18.03 10.58
CA ALA A 80 8.00 19.07 11.54
C ALA A 80 9.08 19.19 12.63
#